data_AF-A0A9P0FT99-F1
#
_entry.id   AF-A0A9P0FT99-F1
#
_cell.length_a   1.000
_cell.length_b   1.000
_cell.length_c   1.000
_cell.angle_alpha   90.00
_cell.angle_beta   90.00
_cell.angle_gamma   90.00
#
_symmetry.space_group_name_H-M   'P 1'
#
loop_
_entity.id
_entity.type
_entity.pdbx_description
1 polymer ?
#
loop_
_entity_poly.entity_id
_entity_poly.type
_entity_poly.pdbx_seq_one_letter_code
_entity_poly.pdbx_strand_id
1 'polypeptide(L)'
;MGRKIPAKKHRGVKDPIVQQAKRLESLKGKINAPPKDPDEQPIPKSFTRLFAFQDKDKQNVVRKPRNTLKHLSHGKVVKGGPRDAATNPISQLRKLPGESGRGFSLRINSAVRALHNPCEDLDYPVDIEAEDEKGFRMAEQRERRARKRRKAAKGAQEQEREPHLTRTQKLSLKKKARKMKEVEAKQEKQEVVYERVSFGEVCHGPPSLQVQPKGAAAAARPARRGLLLSALLAPAERQRRERALLPAERQRRERARADAVAAYRALKANKINKQ
;
A
#
# COMPACT_ATOMS: atom_id res chain seq x y z
N MET A 1 2.33 -14.12 -48.04
CA MET A 1 1.56 -15.27 -47.48
C MET A 1 1.95 -15.45 -46.00
N GLY A 2 1.22 -14.82 -45.07
CA GLY A 2 1.55 -14.86 -43.64
C GLY A 2 1.24 -16.22 -43.01
N ARG A 3 2.21 -16.84 -42.33
CA ARG A 3 2.02 -18.11 -41.60
C ARG A 3 1.18 -17.86 -40.34
N LYS A 4 0.03 -18.54 -40.21
CA LYS A 4 -0.83 -18.49 -39.01
C LYS A 4 -0.10 -19.13 -37.82
N ILE A 5 0.04 -18.39 -36.72
CA ILE A 5 0.57 -18.91 -35.46
C ILE A 5 -0.53 -19.77 -34.81
N PRO A 6 -0.27 -21.04 -34.47
CA PRO A 6 -1.27 -21.90 -33.85
C PRO A 6 -1.59 -21.41 -32.43
N ALA A 7 -2.87 -21.18 -32.15
CA ALA A 7 -3.34 -20.74 -30.85
C ALA A 7 -3.09 -21.81 -29.77
N LYS A 8 -2.66 -21.37 -28.58
CA LYS A 8 -2.47 -22.23 -27.41
C LYS A 8 -3.81 -22.85 -27.01
N LYS A 9 -3.97 -24.15 -27.19
CA LYS A 9 -5.16 -24.88 -26.72
C LYS A 9 -5.23 -24.77 -25.19
N HIS A 10 -6.31 -24.20 -24.67
CA HIS A 10 -6.62 -24.26 -23.24
C HIS A 10 -6.87 -25.71 -22.89
N ARG A 11 -5.90 -26.35 -22.21
CA ARG A 11 -6.12 -27.69 -21.65
C ARG A 11 -7.17 -27.52 -20.56
N GLY A 12 -8.34 -28.12 -20.75
CA GLY A 12 -9.33 -28.28 -19.69
C GLY A 12 -8.74 -29.03 -18.51
N VAL A 13 -9.57 -29.26 -17.49
CA VAL A 13 -9.20 -30.13 -16.36
C VAL A 13 -8.77 -31.48 -16.92
N LYS A 14 -7.50 -31.83 -16.73
CA LYS A 14 -6.87 -33.00 -17.36
C LYS A 14 -7.55 -34.31 -16.94
N ASP A 15 -7.95 -34.41 -15.66
CA ASP A 15 -8.67 -35.54 -15.07
C ASP A 15 -9.70 -35.04 -14.03
N PRO A 16 -11.02 -35.14 -14.30
CA PRO A 16 -12.05 -34.60 -13.41
C PRO A 16 -12.12 -35.33 -12.06
N ILE A 17 -11.88 -36.65 -12.05
CA ILE A 17 -11.92 -37.49 -10.85
C ILE A 17 -10.77 -37.12 -9.91
N VAL A 18 -9.56 -36.92 -10.45
CA VAL A 18 -8.39 -36.51 -9.65
C VAL A 18 -8.58 -35.12 -9.07
N GLN A 19 -9.19 -34.19 -9.83
CA GLN A 19 -9.50 -32.86 -9.33
C GLN A 19 -10.55 -32.90 -8.21
N GLN A 20 -11.59 -33.74 -8.36
CA GLN A 20 -12.60 -33.95 -7.33
C GLN A 20 -11.99 -34.58 -6.07
N ALA A 21 -11.15 -35.61 -6.20
CA ALA A 21 -10.45 -36.24 -5.08
C ALA A 21 -9.59 -35.22 -4.31
N LYS A 22 -8.78 -34.42 -5.02
CA LYS A 22 -7.98 -33.34 -4.40
C LYS A 22 -8.85 -32.29 -3.71
N ARG A 23 -9.99 -31.94 -4.32
CA ARG A 23 -10.95 -31.01 -3.72
C ARG A 23 -11.53 -31.58 -2.42
N LEU A 24 -11.98 -32.84 -2.42
CA LEU A 24 -12.53 -33.51 -1.25
C LEU A 24 -11.48 -33.66 -0.13
N GLU A 25 -10.25 -34.01 -0.47
CA GLU A 25 -9.13 -34.08 0.48
C GLU A 25 -8.85 -32.71 1.13
N SER A 26 -8.85 -31.63 0.33
CA SER A 26 -8.65 -30.28 0.83
C SER A 26 -9.80 -29.76 1.72
N LEU A 27 -11.00 -30.30 1.53
CA LEU A 27 -12.21 -29.97 2.30
C LEU A 27 -12.29 -30.80 3.59
N LYS A 28 -11.76 -32.03 3.61
CA LYS A 28 -11.78 -32.94 4.77
C LYS A 28 -11.22 -32.31 6.04
N GLY A 29 -10.20 -31.45 5.93
CA GLY A 29 -9.60 -30.74 7.06
C GLY A 29 -10.18 -29.35 7.37
N LYS A 30 -11.19 -28.90 6.61
CA LYS A 30 -11.81 -27.57 6.75
C LYS A 30 -13.24 -27.72 7.25
N ILE A 31 -13.39 -28.11 8.50
CA ILE A 31 -14.67 -28.12 9.18
C ILE A 31 -14.84 -26.75 9.84
N ASN A 32 -16.05 -26.19 9.86
CA ASN A 32 -16.38 -25.04 10.71
C ASN A 32 -16.59 -25.49 12.17
N ALA A 33 -15.72 -26.39 12.64
CA ALA A 33 -15.71 -26.85 14.01
C ALA A 33 -14.88 -25.86 14.83
N PRO A 34 -15.25 -25.60 16.10
CA PRO A 34 -14.39 -24.84 16.99
C PRO A 34 -13.01 -25.50 17.09
N PRO A 35 -11.93 -24.72 17.33
CA PRO A 35 -10.60 -25.27 17.60
C PRO A 35 -10.67 -26.37 18.68
N LYS A 36 -9.92 -27.46 18.51
CA LYS A 36 -9.89 -28.58 19.47
C LYS A 36 -9.43 -28.12 20.85
N ASP A 37 -8.46 -27.22 20.88
CA ASP A 37 -7.91 -26.64 22.09
C ASP A 37 -8.21 -25.13 22.10
N PRO A 38 -8.93 -24.62 23.12
CA PRO A 38 -9.34 -23.21 23.18
C PRO A 38 -8.17 -22.26 23.48
N ASP A 39 -7.12 -22.77 24.13
CA ASP A 39 -5.95 -21.98 24.55
C ASP A 39 -4.80 -22.03 23.53
N GLU A 40 -4.80 -23.01 22.63
CA GLU A 40 -3.81 -23.09 21.56
C GLU A 40 -4.20 -22.17 20.39
N GLN A 41 -3.50 -21.05 20.26
CA GLN A 41 -3.62 -20.19 19.09
C GLN A 41 -2.62 -20.65 18.02
N PRO A 42 -3.08 -21.22 16.88
CA PRO A 42 -2.16 -21.68 15.85
C PRO A 42 -1.42 -20.49 15.24
N ILE A 43 -0.09 -20.63 15.13
CA ILE A 43 0.76 -19.64 14.48
C ILE A 43 0.32 -19.46 13.02
N PRO A 44 0.17 -18.21 12.53
CA PRO A 44 -0.23 -17.95 11.14
C PRO A 44 0.72 -18.60 10.12
N LYS A 45 0.16 -19.22 9.07
CA LYS A 45 0.93 -19.89 8.01
C LYS A 45 1.94 -18.99 7.29
N SER A 46 1.67 -17.69 7.23
CA SER A 46 2.60 -16.69 6.69
C SER A 46 3.88 -16.62 7.51
N PHE A 47 3.77 -16.70 8.83
CA PHE A 47 4.90 -16.70 9.75
C PHE A 47 5.68 -18.01 9.67
N THR A 48 4.99 -19.16 9.63
CA THR A 48 5.64 -20.47 9.47
C THR A 48 6.45 -20.57 8.18
N ARG A 49 5.97 -19.92 7.09
CA ARG A 49 6.70 -19.87 5.81
C ARG A 49 8.04 -19.13 5.89
N LEU A 50 8.18 -18.15 6.78
CA LEU A 50 9.45 -17.43 6.96
C LEU A 50 10.53 -18.33 7.54
N PHE A 51 10.17 -19.22 8.46
CA PHE A 51 11.11 -20.15 9.11
C PHE A 51 11.33 -21.44 8.33
N ALA A 52 10.39 -21.83 7.47
CA ALA A 52 10.48 -23.06 6.67
C ALA A 52 11.72 -23.13 5.75
N PHE A 53 12.37 -22.01 5.46
CA PHE A 53 13.64 -21.99 4.70
C PHE A 53 14.83 -22.43 5.58
N GLN A 54 14.86 -21.98 6.83
CA GLN A 54 15.94 -22.30 7.77
C GLN A 54 16.00 -23.81 8.10
N ASP A 55 14.83 -24.47 8.15
CA ASP A 55 14.77 -25.90 8.45
C ASP A 55 15.14 -26.79 7.26
N LYS A 56 14.89 -26.33 6.02
CA LYS A 56 15.30 -27.05 4.80
C LYS A 56 16.81 -27.10 4.64
N ASP A 57 17.49 -26.03 5.03
CA ASP A 57 18.95 -25.96 4.99
C ASP A 57 19.59 -26.92 6.00
N LYS A 58 18.97 -27.09 7.18
CA LYS A 58 19.40 -28.09 8.18
C LYS A 58 19.17 -29.53 7.72
N GLN A 59 18.06 -29.81 7.04
CA GLN A 59 17.72 -31.17 6.58
C GLN A 59 18.52 -31.63 5.34
N ASN A 60 18.95 -30.70 4.47
CA ASN A 60 19.76 -31.04 3.30
C ASN A 60 21.22 -31.39 3.62
N VAL A 61 21.73 -31.04 4.81
CA VAL A 61 23.10 -31.40 5.25
C VAL A 61 23.26 -32.91 5.53
N VAL A 62 22.17 -33.65 5.78
CA VAL A 62 22.21 -35.08 6.14
C VAL A 62 22.04 -36.03 4.94
N ARG A 63 21.86 -35.51 3.71
CA ARG A 63 21.70 -36.37 2.53
C ARG A 63 23.06 -36.79 1.96
N LYS A 64 23.45 -38.04 2.26
CA LYS A 64 24.66 -38.72 1.77
C LYS A 64 24.82 -38.56 0.24
N PRO A 65 26.03 -38.24 -0.26
CA PRO A 65 26.28 -38.17 -1.69
C PRO A 65 26.21 -39.57 -2.32
N ARG A 66 25.44 -39.72 -3.38
CA ARG A 66 25.46 -40.91 -4.24
C ARG A 66 26.77 -40.92 -5.04
N ASN A 67 27.54 -41.99 -4.88
CA ASN A 67 28.76 -42.26 -5.64
C ASN A 67 28.50 -42.25 -7.14
N THR A 68 29.20 -41.38 -7.87
CA THR A 68 29.48 -41.57 -9.31
C THR A 68 30.98 -41.62 -9.49
N LEU A 69 31.43 -42.68 -10.18
CA LEU A 69 32.80 -43.14 -10.32
C LEU A 69 33.76 -42.12 -10.92
N LYS A 70 35.02 -42.27 -10.51
CA LYS A 70 36.24 -41.61 -10.98
C LYS A 70 36.62 -42.10 -12.39
N HIS A 71 37.14 -41.20 -13.23
CA HIS A 71 38.19 -41.53 -14.19
C HIS A 71 39.25 -40.41 -14.21
N LEU A 72 40.50 -40.85 -14.38
CA LEU A 72 41.76 -40.17 -14.10
C LEU A 72 42.17 -39.18 -15.20
N SER A 73 42.86 -38.11 -14.82
CA SER A 73 44.06 -37.65 -15.54
C SER A 73 44.97 -36.83 -14.60
N HIS A 74 46.27 -37.07 -14.73
CA HIS A 74 47.34 -36.59 -13.86
C HIS A 74 47.54 -35.08 -13.87
N GLY A 75 47.66 -34.52 -12.67
CA GLY A 75 48.22 -33.20 -12.39
C GLY A 75 48.36 -33.08 -10.87
N LYS A 76 49.56 -32.76 -10.37
CA LYS A 76 49.82 -32.51 -8.94
C LYS A 76 48.85 -31.43 -8.43
N VAL A 77 47.81 -31.83 -7.71
CA VAL A 77 46.92 -30.90 -6.98
C VAL A 77 47.37 -30.87 -5.52
N VAL A 78 48.03 -29.78 -5.17
CA VAL A 78 48.20 -29.33 -3.78
C VAL A 78 46.84 -29.42 -3.09
N LYS A 79 46.79 -29.96 -1.88
CA LYS A 79 45.58 -30.02 -1.03
C LYS A 79 44.93 -28.63 -0.90
N GLY A 80 44.01 -28.32 -1.80
CA GLY A 80 43.01 -27.28 -1.67
C GLY A 80 41.67 -27.98 -1.46
N GLY A 81 41.10 -27.86 -0.27
CA GLY A 81 39.65 -28.04 -0.10
C GLY A 81 38.90 -27.02 -0.97
N PRO A 82 37.56 -27.01 -1.01
CA PRO A 82 36.78 -26.11 -1.86
C PRO A 82 37.00 -24.66 -1.41
N ARG A 83 38.07 -24.03 -1.91
CA ARG A 83 38.49 -22.65 -1.64
C ARG A 83 38.27 -21.73 -2.83
N ASP A 84 37.51 -22.17 -3.81
CA ASP A 84 37.07 -21.35 -4.94
C ASP A 84 35.54 -21.12 -4.94
N ALA A 85 34.90 -21.30 -3.77
CA ALA A 85 33.66 -20.61 -3.46
C ALA A 85 34.03 -19.24 -2.88
N ALA A 86 34.11 -18.24 -3.74
CA ALA A 86 34.18 -16.80 -3.46
C ALA A 86 34.20 -16.46 -1.97
N THR A 87 35.40 -16.25 -1.41
CA THR A 87 35.53 -15.73 -0.04
C THR A 87 34.74 -14.44 0.07
N ASN A 88 33.68 -14.44 0.88
CA ASN A 88 32.86 -13.25 1.10
C ASN A 88 33.77 -12.07 1.51
N PRO A 89 33.83 -10.96 0.75
CA PRO A 89 34.73 -9.84 1.01
C PRO A 89 34.51 -9.25 2.41
N ILE A 90 33.29 -9.36 2.93
CA ILE A 90 32.92 -8.94 4.28
C ILE A 90 33.66 -9.73 5.36
N SER A 91 33.85 -11.05 5.17
CA SER A 91 34.48 -11.91 6.18
C SER A 91 35.99 -11.66 6.37
N GLN A 92 36.62 -10.97 5.42
CA GLN A 92 38.04 -10.61 5.47
C GLN A 92 38.26 -9.18 6.01
N LEU A 93 37.21 -8.38 6.13
CA LEU A 93 37.32 -7.00 6.62
C LEU A 93 37.70 -6.95 8.09
N ARG A 94 38.89 -6.42 8.37
CA ARG A 94 39.35 -6.05 9.71
C ARG A 94 39.43 -4.53 9.84
N LYS A 95 39.20 -4.02 11.05
CA LYS A 95 39.38 -2.60 11.38
C LYS A 95 40.84 -2.21 11.14
N LEU A 96 41.07 -1.15 10.36
CA LEU A 96 42.42 -0.67 10.08
C LEU A 96 42.95 0.12 11.30
N PRO A 97 44.28 0.14 11.53
CA PRO A 97 44.87 0.98 12.56
C PRO A 97 44.54 2.46 12.28
N GLY A 98 43.99 3.17 13.28
CA GLY A 98 43.58 4.58 13.15
C GLY A 98 42.19 4.83 12.55
N GLU A 99 41.45 3.78 12.15
CA GLU A 99 40.11 3.95 11.61
C GLU A 99 39.07 4.22 12.71
N SER A 100 38.20 5.21 12.48
CA SER A 100 37.03 5.43 13.34
C SER A 100 36.03 4.27 13.20
N GLY A 101 35.24 3.97 14.24
CA GLY A 101 34.22 2.92 14.16
C GLY A 101 33.21 3.17 13.03
N ARG A 102 32.97 4.44 12.68
CA ARG A 102 32.15 4.85 11.54
C ARG A 102 32.82 4.56 10.19
N GLY A 103 34.14 4.72 10.08
CA GLY A 103 34.88 4.34 8.87
C GLY A 103 34.76 2.84 8.58
N PHE A 104 34.90 2.02 9.62
CA PHE A 104 34.80 0.57 9.50
C PHE A 104 33.41 0.12 9.05
N SER A 105 32.36 0.69 9.64
CA SER A 105 30.99 0.36 9.26
C SER A 105 30.65 0.79 7.83
N LEU A 106 31.21 1.90 7.34
CA LEU A 106 31.08 2.30 5.94
C LEU A 106 31.73 1.30 4.98
N ARG A 107 32.92 0.77 5.31
CA ARG A 107 33.55 -0.30 4.50
C ARG A 107 32.77 -1.60 4.50
N ILE A 108 32.17 -1.98 5.63
CA ILE A 108 31.28 -3.14 5.67
C ILE A 108 30.09 -2.91 4.74
N ASN A 109 29.45 -1.75 4.83
CA ASN A 109 28.28 -1.44 4.01
C ASN A 109 28.61 -1.36 2.52
N SER A 110 29.80 -0.86 2.13
CA SER A 110 30.23 -0.85 0.74
C SER A 110 30.50 -2.27 0.22
N ALA A 111 31.14 -3.12 1.01
CA ALA A 111 31.37 -4.52 0.65
C ALA A 111 30.06 -5.31 0.52
N VAL A 112 29.07 -5.04 1.38
CA VAL A 112 27.71 -5.59 1.28
C VAL A 112 27.04 -5.15 -0.02
N ARG A 113 27.14 -3.87 -0.39
CA ARG A 113 26.56 -3.37 -1.65
C ARG A 113 27.22 -4.01 -2.87
N ALA A 114 28.55 -4.13 -2.87
CA ALA A 114 29.29 -4.79 -3.95
C ALA A 114 28.88 -6.26 -4.14
N LEU A 115 28.57 -6.97 -3.05
CA LEU A 115 28.04 -8.33 -3.11
C LEU A 115 26.63 -8.43 -3.69
N HIS A 116 25.78 -7.45 -3.38
CA HIS A 116 24.38 -7.46 -3.83
C HIS A 116 24.22 -6.90 -5.25
N ASN A 117 25.11 -6.01 -5.69
CA ASN A 117 25.07 -5.35 -6.99
C ASN A 117 26.39 -5.54 -7.79
N PRO A 118 26.78 -6.78 -8.16
CA PRO A 118 28.06 -7.03 -8.82
C PRO A 118 28.14 -6.51 -10.27
N CYS A 119 27.03 -6.11 -10.89
CA CYS A 119 26.94 -5.75 -12.30
C CYS A 119 26.58 -4.27 -12.57
N GLU A 120 26.49 -3.40 -11.57
CA GLU A 120 26.11 -1.99 -11.84
C GLU A 120 27.23 -1.17 -12.49
N ASP A 121 28.50 -1.61 -12.41
CA ASP A 121 29.66 -0.80 -12.83
C ASP A 121 30.36 -1.27 -14.13
N LEU A 122 29.94 -2.36 -14.78
CA LEU A 122 30.65 -2.92 -15.94
C LEU A 122 29.99 -2.66 -17.31
N ASP A 123 28.69 -2.33 -17.36
CA ASP A 123 27.95 -2.19 -18.63
C ASP A 123 27.61 -0.75 -19.02
N TYR A 124 28.00 0.24 -18.23
CA TYR A 124 27.79 1.65 -18.60
C TYR A 124 29.12 2.30 -18.98
N PRO A 125 29.41 2.51 -20.28
CA PRO A 125 30.34 3.56 -20.66
C PRO A 125 29.83 4.84 -20.02
N VAL A 126 30.65 5.41 -19.13
CA VAL A 126 30.40 6.70 -18.50
C VAL A 126 30.67 7.76 -19.56
N ASP A 127 29.72 7.89 -20.50
CA ASP A 127 29.58 9.05 -21.37
C ASP A 127 29.11 10.21 -20.47
N ILE A 128 30.07 10.89 -19.86
CA ILE A 128 29.88 12.15 -19.13
C ILE A 128 29.56 13.23 -20.16
N GLU A 129 28.39 13.16 -20.82
CA GLU A 129 27.91 14.23 -21.69
C GLU A 129 26.44 14.09 -22.11
N ALA A 130 25.65 13.23 -21.45
CA ALA A 130 24.20 13.29 -21.55
C ALA A 130 23.66 14.11 -20.38
N GLU A 131 23.08 15.27 -20.68
CA GLU A 131 22.39 16.15 -19.75
C GLU A 131 21.66 15.34 -18.66
N ASP A 132 22.19 15.40 -17.44
CA ASP A 132 21.69 14.61 -16.31
C ASP A 132 20.32 15.16 -15.90
N GLU A 133 19.26 14.78 -16.64
CA GLU A 133 17.88 15.24 -16.45
C GLU A 133 17.43 15.02 -14.99
N LYS A 134 17.97 13.98 -14.35
CA LYS A 134 17.71 13.66 -12.95
C LYS A 134 18.39 14.66 -12.02
N GLY A 135 19.61 15.09 -12.34
CA GLY A 135 20.30 16.22 -11.70
C GLY A 135 19.52 17.53 -11.84
N PHE A 136 19.03 17.86 -13.05
CA PHE A 136 18.22 19.06 -13.28
C PHE A 136 16.89 19.03 -12.51
N ARG A 137 16.16 17.90 -12.53
CA ARG A 137 14.93 17.72 -11.73
C ARG A 137 15.18 17.88 -10.24
N MET A 138 16.33 17.40 -9.74
CA MET A 138 16.74 17.56 -8.35
C MET A 138 17.12 19.00 -8.01
N ALA A 139 17.79 19.71 -8.92
CA ALA A 139 18.12 21.13 -8.77
C ALA A 139 16.85 22.00 -8.76
N GLU A 140 15.92 21.76 -9.68
CA GLU A 140 14.62 22.45 -9.72
C GLU A 140 13.80 22.18 -8.44
N GLN A 141 13.83 20.94 -7.93
CA GLN A 141 13.17 20.60 -6.68
C GLN A 141 13.80 21.31 -5.48
N ARG A 142 15.14 21.43 -5.43
CA ARG A 142 15.86 22.21 -4.40
C ARG A 142 15.51 23.69 -4.49
N GLU A 143 15.47 24.26 -5.69
CA GLU A 143 15.11 25.65 -5.92
C GLU A 143 13.67 25.94 -5.49
N ARG A 144 12.72 25.05 -5.83
CA ARG A 144 11.32 25.14 -5.40
C ARG A 144 11.18 25.12 -3.88
N ARG A 145 11.97 24.30 -3.18
CA ARG A 145 12.02 24.28 -1.71
C ARG A 145 12.61 25.57 -1.14
N ALA A 146 13.66 26.12 -1.76
CA ALA A 146 14.26 27.39 -1.36
C ALA A 146 13.28 28.57 -1.54
N ARG A 147 12.55 28.63 -2.66
CA ARG A 147 11.50 29.64 -2.90
C ARG A 147 10.38 29.57 -1.85
N LYS A 148 9.95 28.37 -1.47
CA LYS A 148 8.97 28.19 -0.37
C LYS A 148 9.50 28.69 0.97
N ARG A 149 10.76 28.40 1.30
CA ARG A 149 11.40 28.89 2.52
C ARG A 149 11.50 30.41 2.55
N ARG A 150 11.90 31.04 1.44
CA ARG A 150 11.95 32.51 1.31
C ARG A 150 10.57 33.16 1.42
N LYS A 151 9.52 32.57 0.83
CA LYS A 151 8.13 33.06 0.97
C LYS A 151 7.59 32.89 2.39
N ALA A 152 7.93 31.79 3.07
CA ALA A 152 7.57 31.60 4.48
C ALA A 152 8.29 32.58 5.40
N ALA A 153 9.56 32.92 5.09
CA ALA A 153 10.31 33.93 5.83
C ALA A 153 9.76 35.36 5.59
N LYS A 154 9.41 35.72 4.34
CA LYS A 154 8.77 37.01 4.04
C LYS A 154 7.35 37.12 4.63
N GLY A 155 6.57 36.04 4.60
CA GLY A 155 5.23 36.01 5.20
C GLY A 155 5.22 36.09 6.73
N ALA A 156 6.38 35.94 7.39
CA ALA A 156 6.54 36.14 8.82
C ALA A 156 6.83 37.60 9.20
N GLN A 157 7.21 38.46 8.24
CA GLN A 157 7.63 39.83 8.49
C GLN A 157 6.52 40.87 8.23
N GLU A 158 5.42 40.48 7.58
CA GLU A 158 4.40 41.42 7.05
C GLU A 158 2.97 41.13 7.55
N GLN A 159 2.83 40.41 8.66
CA GLN A 159 1.51 40.11 9.24
C GLN A 159 1.48 40.48 10.71
N GLU A 160 1.09 41.73 10.98
CA GLU A 160 0.32 42.10 12.18
C GLU A 160 -1.00 41.32 12.19
N ARG A 161 -0.92 40.02 12.42
CA ARG A 161 -2.07 39.13 12.50
C ARG A 161 -1.97 38.36 13.78
N GLU A 162 -2.99 38.55 14.62
CA GLU A 162 -3.54 37.61 15.60
C GLU A 162 -2.54 36.56 16.13
N PRO A 163 -2.19 36.57 17.43
CA PRO A 163 -1.18 35.66 17.97
C PRO A 163 -1.53 34.22 17.63
N HIS A 164 -0.74 33.63 16.73
CA HIS A 164 -0.96 32.27 16.29
C HIS A 164 -0.81 31.34 17.48
N LEU A 165 -1.94 30.75 17.91
CA LEU A 165 -2.01 29.86 19.07
C LEU A 165 -0.86 28.85 19.04
N THR A 166 -0.13 28.76 20.15
CA THR A 166 0.97 27.82 20.29
C THR A 166 0.46 26.38 20.16
N ARG A 167 1.34 25.45 19.78
CA ARG A 167 0.97 24.03 19.60
C ARG A 167 0.28 23.45 20.85
N THR A 168 0.69 23.89 22.03
CA THR A 168 0.12 23.49 23.32
C THR A 168 -1.28 24.05 23.53
N GLN A 169 -1.53 25.32 23.17
CA GLN A 169 -2.86 25.93 23.20
C GLN A 169 -3.84 25.26 22.21
N LYS A 170 -3.38 24.93 21.00
CA LYS A 170 -4.21 24.17 20.03
C LYS A 170 -4.58 22.78 20.56
N LEU A 171 -3.63 22.11 21.23
CA LEU A 171 -3.88 20.80 21.85
C LEU A 171 -4.86 20.89 23.02
N SER A 172 -4.78 21.93 23.86
CA SER A 172 -5.70 22.12 24.99
C SER A 172 -7.12 22.41 24.50
N LEU A 173 -7.29 23.28 23.50
CA LEU A 173 -8.59 23.54 22.87
C LEU A 173 -9.19 22.29 22.23
N LYS A 174 -8.36 21.49 21.54
CA LYS A 174 -8.82 20.21 20.96
C LYS A 174 -9.25 19.21 22.02
N LYS A 175 -8.56 19.13 23.16
CA LYS A 175 -8.95 18.29 24.29
C LYS A 175 -10.28 18.76 24.90
N LYS A 176 -10.46 20.08 25.10
CA LYS A 176 -11.72 20.65 25.59
C LYS A 176 -12.90 20.34 24.65
N ALA A 177 -12.72 20.55 23.34
CA ALA A 177 -13.74 20.26 22.34
C ALA A 177 -14.14 18.76 22.29
N ARG A 178 -13.19 17.85 22.52
CA ARG A 178 -13.49 16.41 22.62
C ARG A 178 -14.32 16.09 23.86
N LYS A 179 -13.96 16.67 25.01
CA LYS A 179 -14.73 16.49 26.26
C LYS A 179 -16.16 17.00 26.13
N MET A 180 -16.37 18.18 25.53
CA MET A 180 -17.71 18.72 25.31
C MET A 180 -18.56 17.79 24.42
N LYS A 181 -18.00 17.31 23.31
CA LYS A 181 -18.69 16.34 22.44
C LYS A 181 -19.02 15.02 23.11
N GLU A 182 -18.14 14.54 24.00
CA GLU A 182 -18.40 13.31 24.77
C GLU A 182 -19.51 13.52 25.80
N VAL A 183 -19.66 14.71 26.36
CA VAL A 183 -20.76 15.06 27.27
C VAL A 183 -22.07 15.19 26.49
N GLU A 184 -22.07 15.92 25.37
CA GLU A 184 -23.22 16.02 24.46
C GLU A 184 -23.70 14.64 24.00
N ALA A 185 -22.79 13.77 23.54
CA ALA A 185 -23.13 12.42 23.11
C ALA A 185 -23.61 11.49 24.25
N LYS A 186 -23.35 11.83 25.51
CA LYS A 186 -23.91 11.12 26.67
C LYS A 186 -25.30 11.63 27.01
N GLN A 187 -25.53 12.93 26.90
CA GLN A 187 -26.85 13.55 27.08
C GLN A 187 -27.83 13.10 26.00
N GLU A 188 -27.42 13.10 24.73
CA GLU A 188 -28.25 12.61 23.60
C GLU A 188 -28.65 11.14 23.75
N LYS A 189 -27.80 10.30 24.38
CA LYS A 189 -28.11 8.89 24.63
C LYS A 189 -29.06 8.67 25.81
N GLN A 190 -29.18 9.64 26.72
CA GLN A 190 -30.07 9.55 27.87
C GLN A 190 -31.52 9.91 27.51
N GLU A 191 -31.73 10.66 26.42
CA GLU A 191 -33.06 10.98 25.90
C GLU A 191 -33.66 9.83 25.06
N VAL A 192 -33.71 8.62 25.62
CA VAL A 192 -34.57 7.56 25.08
C VAL A 192 -35.98 7.82 25.59
N VAL A 193 -36.77 8.52 24.79
CA VAL A 193 -38.19 8.75 25.04
C VAL A 193 -38.93 7.44 24.79
N TYR A 194 -39.39 6.79 25.86
CA TYR A 194 -40.24 5.61 25.76
C TYR A 194 -41.70 6.03 25.60
N GLU A 195 -42.34 5.51 24.56
CA GLU A 195 -43.77 5.65 24.35
C GLU A 195 -44.49 4.61 25.23
N ARG A 196 -45.40 5.07 26.09
CA ARG A 196 -46.15 4.19 27.00
C ARG A 196 -47.43 3.73 26.31
N VAL A 197 -47.37 2.56 25.67
CA VAL A 197 -48.50 1.95 24.97
C VAL A 197 -49.39 1.21 25.96
N SER A 198 -50.70 1.43 25.87
CA SER A 198 -51.70 0.79 26.74
C SER A 198 -52.06 -0.61 26.26
N PHE A 199 -52.45 -1.50 27.19
CA PHE A 199 -52.79 -2.88 26.85
C PHE A 199 -54.09 -2.91 26.05
N GLY A 200 -54.01 -3.27 24.76
CA GLY A 200 -55.13 -3.29 23.82
C GLY A 200 -54.95 -2.40 22.59
N GLU A 201 -53.93 -1.54 22.54
CA GLU A 201 -53.56 -0.85 21.30
C GLU A 201 -52.97 -1.85 20.30
N VAL A 202 -53.64 -1.99 19.15
CA VAL A 202 -53.14 -2.78 18.02
C VAL A 202 -51.98 -2.01 17.41
N CYS A 203 -50.76 -2.41 17.76
CA CYS A 203 -49.56 -1.94 17.07
C CYS A 203 -49.78 -2.13 15.56
N HIS A 204 -49.71 -1.03 14.80
CA HIS A 204 -49.64 -1.11 13.34
C HIS A 204 -48.58 -2.16 13.00
N GLY A 205 -48.98 -3.20 12.27
CA GLY A 205 -48.11 -4.32 11.94
C GLY A 205 -46.76 -3.83 11.42
N PRO A 206 -45.69 -4.63 11.57
CA PRO A 206 -44.35 -4.20 11.18
C PRO A 206 -44.39 -3.63 9.76
N PRO A 207 -43.73 -2.49 9.50
CA PRO A 207 -43.81 -1.83 8.21
C PRO A 207 -43.48 -2.84 7.11
N SER A 208 -44.40 -3.01 6.17
CA SER A 208 -44.22 -3.98 5.09
C SER A 208 -43.04 -3.53 4.22
N LEU A 209 -41.95 -4.31 4.22
CA LEU A 209 -40.80 -4.03 3.38
C LEU A 209 -41.19 -4.28 1.92
N GLN A 210 -41.49 -3.21 1.19
CA GLN A 210 -41.65 -3.26 -0.26
C GLN A 210 -40.27 -3.55 -0.88
N VAL A 211 -39.99 -4.83 -1.14
CA VAL A 211 -38.78 -5.25 -1.84
C VAL A 211 -38.86 -4.72 -3.26
N GLN A 212 -38.04 -3.71 -3.57
CA GLN A 212 -37.94 -3.15 -4.92
C GLN A 212 -37.59 -4.27 -5.93
N PRO A 213 -38.27 -4.32 -7.08
CA PRO A 213 -38.03 -5.36 -8.09
C PRO A 213 -36.58 -5.32 -8.57
N LYS A 214 -36.05 -6.49 -8.96
CA LYS A 214 -34.72 -6.64 -9.58
C LYS A 214 -34.63 -5.76 -10.84
N GLY A 215 -34.14 -4.53 -10.69
CA GLY A 215 -34.03 -3.56 -11.79
C GLY A 215 -34.33 -2.11 -11.40
N ALA A 216 -34.95 -1.86 -10.24
CA ALA A 216 -35.15 -0.50 -9.75
C ALA A 216 -33.79 0.21 -9.57
N ALA A 217 -33.74 1.50 -9.90
CA ALA A 217 -32.53 2.32 -9.82
C ALA A 217 -32.00 2.33 -8.38
N ALA A 218 -31.07 1.42 -8.09
CA ALA A 218 -30.48 1.29 -6.77
C ALA A 218 -29.88 2.62 -6.34
N ALA A 219 -30.25 3.08 -5.13
CA ALA A 219 -29.66 4.24 -4.49
C ALA A 219 -28.13 4.21 -4.67
N ALA A 220 -27.55 5.36 -5.03
CA ALA A 220 -26.19 5.50 -5.53
C ALA A 220 -25.15 4.82 -4.61
N ARG A 221 -24.89 3.53 -4.86
CA ARG A 221 -23.92 2.74 -4.11
C ARG A 221 -22.57 3.45 -4.22
N PRO A 222 -21.81 3.58 -3.12
CA PRO A 222 -20.55 4.32 -3.12
C PRO A 222 -19.52 3.76 -4.13
N ALA A 223 -19.61 2.48 -4.47
CA ALA A 223 -18.80 1.84 -5.51
C ALA A 223 -19.10 2.30 -6.95
N ARG A 224 -20.25 2.95 -7.19
CA ARG A 224 -20.61 3.58 -8.47
C ARG A 224 -20.27 5.08 -8.52
N ARG A 225 -19.78 5.66 -7.42
CA ARG A 225 -19.26 7.03 -7.45
C ARG A 225 -18.02 7.03 -8.33
N GLY A 226 -17.94 7.91 -9.30
CA GLY A 226 -16.78 8.05 -10.20
C GLY A 226 -15.54 8.49 -9.43
N LEU A 227 -14.90 7.54 -8.74
CA LEU A 227 -13.67 7.76 -8.00
C LEU A 227 -12.54 8.12 -8.96
N LEU A 228 -11.63 8.98 -8.53
CA LEU A 228 -10.53 9.46 -9.39
C LEU A 228 -9.70 8.31 -9.98
N LEU A 229 -9.49 7.23 -9.23
CA LEU A 229 -8.77 6.06 -9.72
C LEU A 229 -9.54 5.31 -10.83
N SER A 230 -10.87 5.27 -10.78
CA SER A 230 -11.67 4.66 -11.85
C SER A 230 -11.70 5.52 -13.11
N ALA A 231 -11.51 6.83 -13.01
CA ALA A 231 -11.34 7.72 -14.15
C ALA A 231 -9.96 7.56 -14.83
N LEU A 232 -8.90 7.36 -14.03
CA LEU A 232 -7.55 7.11 -14.55
C LEU A 232 -7.42 5.75 -15.24
N LEU A 233 -8.11 4.74 -14.71
CA LEU A 233 -8.14 3.38 -15.26
C LEU A 233 -9.28 3.17 -16.28
N ALA A 234 -10.08 4.21 -16.57
CA ALA A 234 -11.18 4.10 -17.52
C ALA A 234 -10.65 3.90 -18.94
N PRO A 235 -11.31 3.09 -19.77
CA PRO A 235 -10.95 2.93 -21.18
C PRO A 235 -10.97 4.30 -21.88
N ALA A 236 -10.02 4.52 -22.79
CA ALA A 236 -9.77 5.81 -23.46
C ALA A 236 -11.03 6.43 -24.11
N GLU A 237 -12.02 5.61 -24.47
CA GLU A 237 -13.32 6.08 -25.00
C GLU A 237 -14.14 6.91 -24.00
N ARG A 238 -14.10 6.59 -22.69
CA ARG A 238 -14.80 7.39 -21.67
C ARG A 238 -14.13 8.75 -21.46
N GLN A 239 -12.79 8.77 -21.46
CA GLN A 239 -12.02 10.01 -21.35
C GLN A 239 -12.22 10.92 -22.57
N ARG A 240 -12.42 10.34 -23.77
CA ARG A 240 -12.79 11.08 -24.98
C ARG A 240 -14.19 11.68 -24.89
N ARG A 241 -15.19 10.97 -24.36
CA ARG A 241 -16.56 11.49 -24.19
C ARG A 241 -16.65 12.68 -23.24
N GLU A 242 -15.89 12.69 -22.14
CA GLU A 242 -15.83 13.85 -21.23
C GLU A 242 -15.12 15.07 -21.85
N ARG A 243 -14.12 14.84 -22.70
CA ARG A 243 -13.44 15.90 -23.47
C ARG A 243 -14.23 16.36 -24.70
N ALA A 244 -15.18 15.56 -25.17
CA ALA A 244 -16.03 15.85 -26.33
C ALA A 244 -17.32 16.61 -25.99
N LEU A 245 -17.50 17.05 -24.73
CA LEU A 245 -18.60 17.94 -24.38
C LEU A 245 -18.46 19.27 -25.14
N LEU A 246 -19.56 19.74 -25.71
CA LEU A 246 -19.59 21.01 -26.45
C LEU A 246 -19.12 22.15 -25.54
N PRO A 247 -18.36 23.13 -26.06
CA PRO A 247 -17.81 24.24 -25.26
C PRO A 247 -18.86 24.97 -24.41
N ALA A 248 -20.08 25.11 -24.92
CA ALA A 248 -21.20 25.73 -24.21
C ALA A 248 -21.65 24.93 -22.97
N GLU A 249 -21.70 23.61 -23.04
CA GLU A 249 -22.06 22.76 -21.90
C GLU A 249 -20.97 22.78 -20.83
N ARG A 250 -19.70 22.85 -21.25
CA ARG A 250 -18.57 23.00 -20.33
C ARG A 250 -18.65 24.32 -19.55
N GLN A 251 -18.94 25.42 -20.23
CA GLN A 251 -19.12 26.72 -19.58
C GLN A 251 -20.31 26.72 -18.60
N ARG A 252 -21.44 26.10 -18.97
CA ARG A 252 -22.59 25.95 -18.07
C ARG A 252 -22.23 25.18 -16.79
N ARG A 253 -21.46 24.09 -16.93
CA ARG A 253 -20.99 23.29 -15.78
C ARG A 253 -19.98 24.06 -14.92
N GLU A 254 -19.09 24.84 -15.52
CA GLU A 254 -18.14 25.67 -14.77
C GLU A 254 -18.84 26.80 -14.00
N ARG A 255 -19.87 27.43 -14.58
CA ARG A 255 -20.74 28.40 -13.87
C ARG A 255 -21.46 27.76 -12.69
N ALA A 256 -22.15 26.64 -12.90
CA ALA A 256 -22.84 25.91 -11.84
C ALA A 256 -21.88 25.50 -10.70
N ARG A 257 -20.64 25.13 -11.03
CA ARG A 257 -19.60 24.84 -10.04
C ARG A 257 -19.19 26.09 -9.26
N ALA A 258 -19.01 27.22 -9.93
CA ALA A 258 -18.64 28.48 -9.29
C ALA A 258 -19.75 28.95 -8.33
N ASP A 259 -21.02 28.86 -8.74
CA ASP A 259 -22.18 29.23 -7.95
C ASP A 259 -22.30 28.36 -6.69
N ALA A 260 -22.12 27.04 -6.82
CA ALA A 260 -22.12 26.12 -5.68
C ALA A 260 -20.99 26.43 -4.68
N VAL A 261 -19.81 26.80 -5.17
CA VAL A 261 -18.68 27.20 -4.32
C VAL A 261 -18.95 28.52 -3.63
N ALA A 262 -19.54 29.50 -4.32
CA ALA A 262 -19.92 30.79 -3.74
C ALA A 262 -20.96 30.62 -2.63
N ALA A 263 -22.02 29.84 -2.88
CA ALA A 263 -23.04 29.52 -1.90
C ALA A 263 -22.44 28.83 -0.66
N TYR A 264 -21.55 27.86 -0.86
CA TYR A 264 -20.87 27.18 0.25
C TYR A 264 -19.99 28.15 1.08
N ARG A 265 -19.28 29.07 0.42
CA ARG A 265 -18.48 30.10 1.11
C ARG A 265 -19.35 31.04 1.94
N ALA A 266 -20.50 31.46 1.41
CA ALA A 266 -21.47 32.29 2.13
C ALA A 266 -22.03 31.55 3.36
N LEU A 267 -22.42 30.28 3.22
CA LEU A 267 -22.87 29.46 4.35
C LEU A 267 -21.79 29.30 5.42
N LYS A 268 -20.53 29.11 5.01
CA LYS A 268 -19.40 28.97 5.93
C LYS A 268 -19.08 30.29 6.63
N ALA A 269 -19.21 31.43 5.96
CA ALA A 269 -19.07 32.76 6.57
C ALA A 269 -20.17 33.01 7.62
N ASN A 270 -21.43 32.72 7.27
CA ASN A 270 -22.57 32.86 8.18
C ASN A 270 -22.47 31.95 9.42
N LYS A 271 -21.87 30.76 9.27
CA LYS A 271 -21.62 29.85 10.40
C LYS A 271 -20.53 30.36 11.35
N ILE A 272 -19.59 31.17 10.86
CA ILE A 272 -18.56 31.80 11.69
C ILE A 272 -19.14 33.00 12.43
N ASN A 273 -19.98 33.81 11.78
CA ASN A 273 -20.58 35.00 12.39
C ASN A 273 -21.67 34.70 13.43
N LYS A 274 -22.17 33.45 13.49
CA LYS A 274 -23.17 33.00 14.48
C LYS A 274 -22.56 32.30 15.71
N GLN A 275 -21.23 32.20 15.79
CA GLN A 275 -20.50 31.69 16.97
C GLN A 275 -19.85 32.85 17.71
#